data_AF-A0A9E1VC54-F1
#
_entry.id   AF-A0A9E1VC54-F1
#
_cell.length_a   1.000
_cell.length_b   1.000
_cell.length_c   1.000
_cell.angle_alpha   90.00
_cell.angle_beta   90.00
_cell.angle_gamma   90.00
#
_symmetry.space_group_name_H-M   'P 1'
#
loop_
_entity.id
_entity.type
_entity.pdbx_description
1 polymer ?
#
loop_
_entity_poly.entity_id
_entity_poly.type
_entity_poly.pdbx_seq_one_letter_code
_entity_poly.pdbx_strand_id
1 'polypeptide(L)' 'LVMPVAAVVEGWARLTGGGEPFVTMDAVRMAKKRMFYSSARAERDLGYTARPPVDALREAVDWFRARGMLA' A
#
# COMPACT_ATOMS: atom_id res chain seq x y z
N LEU A 1 -13.19 10.47 -7.59
CA LEU A 1 -13.16 10.03 -9.00
C LEU A 1 -12.58 8.63 -9.22
N VAL A 2 -11.78 8.06 -8.31
CA VAL A 2 -11.18 6.71 -8.48
C VAL A 2 -12.15 5.54 -8.15
N MET A 3 -13.22 5.79 -7.37
CA MET A 3 -14.22 4.78 -6.99
C MET A 3 -14.92 4.06 -8.17
N PRO A 4 -15.39 4.73 -9.24
CA PRO A 4 -15.98 4.00 -10.37
C PRO A 4 -14.95 3.12 -11.10
N VAL A 5 -13.69 3.57 -11.21
CA VAL A 5 -12.63 2.82 -11.89
C VAL A 5 -12.35 1.52 -11.17
N ALA A 6 -12.21 1.55 -9.85
CA ALA A 6 -11.88 0.34 -9.11
C ALA A 6 -13.08 -0.62 -8.95
N ALA A 7 -14.33 -0.15 -9.05
CA ALA A 7 -15.49 -1.05 -9.19
C ALA A 7 -15.48 -1.81 -10.53
N VAL A 8 -15.09 -1.15 -11.62
CA VAL A 8 -14.96 -1.78 -12.95
C VAL A 8 -13.83 -2.80 -12.97
N VAL A 9 -12.65 -2.45 -12.42
CA VAL A 9 -11.49 -3.36 -12.37
C VAL A 9 -11.77 -4.57 -11.49
N GLU A 10 -12.35 -4.37 -10.30
CA GLU A 10 -12.68 -5.45 -9.38
C GLU A 10 -13.76 -6.38 -9.94
N GLY A 11 -14.79 -5.82 -10.61
CA GLY A 11 -15.81 -6.59 -11.31
C GLY A 11 -15.24 -7.40 -12.48
N TRP A 12 -14.35 -6.81 -13.27
CA TRP A 12 -13.70 -7.48 -14.40
C TRP A 12 -12.78 -8.62 -13.94
N ALA A 13 -11.98 -8.41 -12.89
CA ALA A 13 -11.13 -9.45 -12.32
C ALA A 13 -11.95 -10.65 -11.82
N ARG A 14 -13.05 -10.38 -11.09
CA ARG A 14 -13.97 -11.42 -10.61
C ARG A 14 -14.64 -12.21 -11.74
N LEU A 15 -15.03 -11.55 -12.83
CA LEU A 15 -15.69 -12.19 -13.97
C LEU A 15 -14.73 -12.99 -14.86
N THR A 16 -13.48 -12.54 -14.99
CA THR A 16 -12.48 -13.19 -15.85
C THR A 16 -11.70 -14.30 -15.15
N GLY A 17 -11.93 -14.50 -13.84
CA GLY A 17 -11.07 -15.37 -13.01
C GLY A 17 -9.63 -14.86 -12.93
N GLY A 18 -9.41 -13.60 -13.32
CA GLY A 18 -8.11 -12.94 -13.26
C GLY A 18 -7.69 -12.69 -11.81
N GLY A 19 -6.38 -12.64 -11.58
CA GLY A 19 -5.78 -12.47 -10.26
C GLY A 19 -6.14 -11.14 -9.57
N GLU A 20 -5.37 -10.79 -8.55
CA GLU A 20 -5.73 -9.70 -7.64
C GLU A 20 -5.81 -8.33 -8.36
N PRO A 21 -6.97 -7.63 -8.29
CA PRO A 21 -7.17 -6.38 -9.01
C PRO A 21 -6.23 -5.28 -8.50
N PHE A 22 -5.59 -4.56 -9.43
CA PHE A 22 -4.61 -3.50 -9.13
C PHE A 22 -5.18 -2.38 -8.24
N VAL A 23 -6.49 -2.13 -8.28
CA VAL A 23 -7.18 -1.18 -7.40
C VAL A 23 -8.50 -1.79 -6.94
N THR A 24 -8.67 -1.94 -5.62
CA THR A 24 -9.90 -2.44 -5.00
C THR A 24 -10.71 -1.32 -4.38
N MET A 25 -12.02 -1.53 -4.22
CA MET A 25 -12.88 -0.58 -3.49
C MET A 25 -12.46 -0.36 -2.06
N ASP A 26 -11.98 -1.40 -1.41
CA ASP A 26 -11.47 -1.30 -0.04
C ASP A 26 -10.18 -0.49 0.01
N ALA A 27 -9.23 -0.68 -0.91
CA ALA A 27 -8.01 0.13 -0.98
C ALA A 27 -8.33 1.62 -1.16
N VAL A 28 -9.25 1.97 -2.07
CA VAL A 28 -9.66 3.37 -2.29
C VAL A 28 -10.36 3.93 -1.04
N ARG A 29 -11.18 3.13 -0.36
CA ARG A 29 -11.86 3.55 0.87
C ARG A 29 -10.88 3.78 2.02
N MET A 30 -9.89 2.90 2.19
CA MET A 30 -8.84 3.03 3.19
C MET A 30 -7.97 4.27 2.94
N ALA A 31 -7.55 4.51 1.69
CA ALA A 31 -6.73 5.66 1.31
C ALA A 31 -7.39 7.02 1.61
N LYS A 32 -8.74 7.08 1.65
CA LYS A 32 -9.47 8.31 2.02
C LYS A 32 -9.42 8.62 3.51
N LYS A 33 -9.13 7.65 4.38
CA LYS A 33 -9.01 7.90 5.83
C LYS A 33 -7.57 8.29 6.16
N ARG A 34 -7.40 9.40 6.90
CA ARG A 34 -6.13 9.70 7.57
C ARG A 34 -5.98 8.76 8.75
N MET A 35 -5.08 7.80 8.63
CA MET A 35 -4.83 6.82 9.67
C MET A 35 -3.57 7.23 10.44
N PHE A 36 -3.73 7.58 11.71
CA PHE A 36 -2.63 7.85 12.63
C PHE A 36 -2.44 6.62 13.50
N TYR A 37 -1.22 6.10 13.55
CA TYR A 37 -0.87 4.91 14.31
C TYR A 37 0.22 5.21 15.32
N SER A 38 0.24 4.45 16.41
CA SER A 38 1.30 4.51 17.42
C SER A 38 2.00 3.16 17.50
N SER A 39 3.33 3.19 17.48
CA SER A 39 4.19 2.02 17.71
C SER A 39 4.38 1.69 19.18
N ALA A 40 3.82 2.48 20.11
CA ALA A 40 4.14 2.42 21.53
C ALA A 40 3.95 1.03 22.14
N ARG A 41 2.97 0.26 21.67
CA ARG A 41 2.78 -1.12 22.12
C ARG A 41 3.92 -2.03 21.68
N ALA A 42 4.33 -1.95 20.41
CA ALA A 42 5.44 -2.74 19.89
C ALA A 42 6.76 -2.37 20.55
N GLU A 43 6.98 -1.07 20.83
CA GLU A 43 8.17 -0.58 21.54
C GLU A 43 8.25 -1.18 22.95
N ARG A 44 7.13 -1.22 23.69
CA ARG A 44 7.07 -1.79 25.04
C ARG A 44 7.18 -3.32 25.05
N ASP A 45 6.38 -3.99 24.22
CA ASP A 45 6.17 -5.43 24.35
C ASP A 45 7.25 -6.23 23.58
N LEU A 46 7.83 -5.63 22.52
CA LEU A 46 8.74 -6.32 21.59
C LEU A 46 10.13 -5.67 21.54
N GLY A 47 10.38 -4.58 22.27
CA GLY A 47 11.62 -3.80 22.13
C GLY A 47 11.80 -3.20 20.73
N TYR A 48 10.70 -3.06 19.97
CA TYR A 48 10.73 -2.53 18.61
C TYR A 48 11.24 -1.08 18.62
N THR A 49 12.13 -0.74 17.70
CA THR A 49 12.58 0.65 17.50
C THR A 49 12.30 1.05 16.06
N ALA A 50 11.38 2.01 15.88
CA ALA A 50 11.04 2.51 14.56
C ALA A 50 12.17 3.40 14.02
N ARG A 51 12.70 3.07 12.84
CA ARG A 51 13.59 3.95 12.08
C ARG A 51 12.78 5.07 11.39
N PRO A 52 13.41 6.20 11.01
CA PRO A 52 12.73 7.27 10.28
C PRO A 52 12.03 6.74 9.01
N PRO A 53 10.73 7.03 8.81
CA PRO A 53 9.98 6.51 7.66
C PRO A 53 10.56 6.91 6.31
N VAL A 54 11.19 8.09 6.24
CA VAL A 54 11.81 8.62 5.01
C VAL A 54 12.92 7.70 4.50
N ASP A 55 13.69 7.09 5.39
CA ASP A 55 14.79 6.23 4.97
C ASP A 55 14.27 4.94 4.35
N ALA A 56 13.23 4.34 4.95
CA ALA A 56 12.56 3.16 4.39
C ALA A 56 11.95 3.44 3.00
N LEU A 57 11.36 4.62 2.81
CA LEU A 57 10.84 5.04 1.51
C LEU A 57 11.96 5.21 0.48
N ARG A 58 13.10 5.80 0.89
CA ARG A 58 14.27 5.97 0.02
C ARG A 58 14.81 4.61 -0.44
N GLU A 59 15.00 3.68 0.49
CA GLU A 59 15.46 2.32 0.17
C GLU A 59 14.51 1.58 -0.77
N ALA A 60 13.20 1.74 -0.58
CA ALA A 60 12.22 1.16 -1.48
C ALA A 60 12.35 1.70 -2.91
N VAL A 61 12.44 3.03 -3.06
CA VAL A 61 12.63 3.68 -4.38
C VAL A 61 13.94 3.23 -5.03
N ASP A 62 15.03 3.20 -4.27
CA ASP A 62 16.33 2.76 -4.78
C ASP A 62 16.30 1.30 -5.25
N TRP A 63 15.57 0.42 -4.53
CA TRP A 63 15.35 -0.96 -4.94
C TRP A 63 14.58 -1.08 -6.26
N PHE A 64 13.53 -0.26 -6.45
CA PHE A 64 12.78 -0.22 -7.71
C PHE A 64 13.64 0.30 -8.86
N ARG A 65 14.44 1.35 -8.62
CA ARG A 65 15.38 1.91 -9.60
C ARG A 65 16.43 0.88 -10.01
N ALA A 66 17.03 0.18 -9.04
CA ALA A 66 18.04 -0.84 -9.29
C ALA A 66 17.53 -2.01 -10.14
N ARG A 67 16.21 -2.26 -10.13
CA ARG A 67 15.55 -3.29 -10.93
C ARG A 67 15.06 -2.80 -12.29
N GLY A 68 15.34 -1.55 -12.65
CA GLY A 68 14.85 -0.95 -13.90
C GLY A 68 13.32 -0.80 -13.94
N MET A 69 12.66 -0.80 -12.78
CA MET A 69 11.20 -0.60 -12.68
C MET A 69 10.81 0.87 -12.53
N LEU A 70 11.79 1.76 -12.40
CA LEU A 70 11.62 3.20 -12.48
C LEU A 70 12.44 3.71 -13.67
N ALA A 71 11.79 4.48 -14.54
CA ALA A 71 12.43 5.25 -15.61
C ALA A 71 12.98 6.58 -15.08
#